data_AF-A0A7V1WW57-F1
#
_entry.id   AF-A0A7V1WW57-F1
#
_cell.length_a   1.000
_cell.length_b   1.000
_cell.length_c   1.000
_cell.angle_alpha   90.00
_cell.angle_beta   90.00
_cell.angle_gamma   90.00
#
_symmetry.space_group_name_H-M   'P 1'
#
loop_
_entity.id
_entity.type
_entity.pdbx_description
1 polymer ?
#
loop_
_entity_poly.entity_id
_entity_poly.type
_entity_poly.pdbx_seq_one_letter_code
_entity_poly.pdbx_strand_id
1 'polypeptide(L)'
;MIDSAAAGMSLNEQQLNHQNIVKAQVHFVQENNRLRENRPVEAAENSPEPNMKGEGETRTKTVIDENNMVVVEKYNEEGELVNKTPPGYVPLSELL
;
A
#
# COMPACT_ATOMS: atom_id res chain seq x y z
N MET A 1 -11.71 27.71 -41.11
CA MET A 1 -12.84 26.76 -41.14
C MET A 1 -12.37 25.52 -40.42
N ILE A 2 -13.03 25.16 -39.31
CA ILE A 2 -12.60 24.06 -38.44
C ILE A 2 -13.17 22.78 -39.04
N ASP A 3 -12.28 21.87 -39.45
CA ASP A 3 -12.61 20.60 -40.08
C ASP A 3 -13.54 19.77 -39.18
N SER A 4 -14.76 19.57 -39.66
CA SER A 4 -15.80 18.74 -39.04
C SER A 4 -15.54 17.27 -39.37
N ALA A 5 -14.51 16.68 -38.77
CA ALA A 5 -14.20 15.24 -38.89
C ALA A 5 -14.91 14.39 -37.81
N ALA A 6 -15.98 14.90 -37.19
CA ALA A 6 -16.86 14.13 -36.33
C ALA A 6 -18.08 13.62 -37.13
N ALA A 7 -17.81 12.86 -38.19
CA ALA A 7 -18.86 12.10 -38.86
C ALA A 7 -19.33 10.98 -37.91
N GLY A 8 -20.57 11.13 -37.44
CA GLY A 8 -21.14 10.31 -36.36
C GLY A 8 -21.29 8.85 -36.72
N MET A 9 -20.77 7.98 -35.84
CA MET A 9 -21.17 6.57 -35.79
C MET A 9 -22.70 6.48 -35.63
N SER A 10 -23.35 5.60 -36.39
CA SER A 10 -24.80 5.41 -36.25
C SER A 10 -25.15 4.87 -34.86
N LEU A 11 -26.36 5.13 -34.36
CA LEU A 11 -26.82 4.65 -33.04
C LEU A 11 -26.60 3.13 -32.85
N ASN A 12 -26.75 2.35 -33.91
CA ASN A 12 -26.51 0.90 -33.89
C ASN A 12 -25.03 0.56 -33.75
N GLU A 13 -24.15 1.29 -34.41
CA GLU A 13 -22.69 1.10 -34.30
C GLU A 13 -22.17 1.52 -32.93
N GLN A 14 -22.73 2.59 -32.34
CA GLN A 14 -22.41 3.00 -30.97
C GLN A 14 -22.84 1.95 -29.95
N GLN A 15 -24.05 1.38 -30.10
CA GLN A 15 -24.55 0.32 -29.22
C GLN A 15 -23.71 -0.95 -29.33
N LEU A 16 -23.35 -1.37 -30.56
CA LEU A 16 -22.51 -2.55 -30.78
C LEU A 16 -21.10 -2.35 -30.19
N ASN A 17 -20.51 -1.17 -30.38
CA ASN A 17 -19.20 -0.85 -29.83
C ASN A 17 -19.23 -0.83 -28.29
N HIS A 18 -20.26 -0.22 -27.70
CA HIS A 18 -20.46 -0.24 -26.25
C HIS A 18 -20.58 -1.67 -25.69
N GLN A 19 -21.36 -2.53 -26.34
CA GLN A 19 -21.50 -3.94 -25.93
C GLN A 19 -20.17 -4.69 -26.01
N ASN A 20 -19.37 -4.45 -27.06
CA ASN A 20 -18.06 -5.06 -27.21
C ASN A 20 -17.06 -4.59 -26.14
N ILE A 21 -17.06 -3.29 -25.82
CA ILE A 21 -16.21 -2.71 -24.76
C ILE A 21 -16.58 -3.29 -23.40
N VAL A 22 -17.86 -3.34 -23.06
CA VAL A 22 -18.33 -3.92 -21.79
C VAL A 22 -17.95 -5.40 -21.70
N LYS A 23 -18.12 -6.16 -22.79
CA LYS A 23 -17.74 -7.58 -22.83
C LYS A 23 -16.24 -7.78 -22.63
N ALA A 24 -15.40 -6.96 -23.25
CA ALA A 24 -13.95 -6.99 -23.07
C ALA A 24 -13.55 -6.64 -21.62
N GLN A 25 -14.20 -5.63 -21.03
CA GLN A 25 -13.97 -5.22 -19.65
C GLN A 25 -14.32 -6.34 -18.66
N VAL A 26 -15.47 -7.00 -18.85
CA VAL A 26 -15.88 -8.13 -17.99
C VAL A 26 -14.89 -9.29 -18.08
N HIS A 27 -14.42 -9.61 -19.28
CA HIS A 27 -13.41 -10.67 -19.48
C HIS A 27 -12.11 -10.34 -18.74
N PHE A 28 -11.62 -9.11 -18.88
CA PHE A 28 -10.39 -8.65 -18.22
C PHE A 28 -10.50 -8.73 -16.69
N VAL A 29 -11.63 -8.33 -16.11
CA VAL A 29 -11.86 -8.41 -14.66
C VAL A 29 -11.89 -9.87 -14.19
N GLN A 30 -12.51 -10.77 -14.95
CA GLN A 30 -12.54 -12.20 -14.63
C GLN A 30 -11.14 -12.83 -14.65
N GLU A 31 -10.32 -12.53 -15.67
CA GLU A 31 -8.94 -13.00 -15.73
C GLU A 31 -8.09 -12.45 -14.58
N ASN A 32 -8.25 -11.17 -14.25
CA ASN A 32 -7.54 -10.56 -13.13
C ASN A 32 -7.89 -11.23 -11.80
N ASN A 33 -9.16 -11.55 -11.57
CA ASN A 33 -9.60 -12.25 -10.36
C ASN A 33 -9.02 -13.67 -10.28
N ARG A 34 -9.00 -14.43 -11.39
CA ARG A 34 -8.34 -15.75 -11.44
C ARG A 34 -6.84 -15.66 -11.14
N LEU A 35 -6.17 -14.62 -11.63
CA LEU A 35 -4.76 -14.37 -11.33
C LEU A 35 -4.53 -14.00 -9.85
N ARG A 36 -5.51 -13.40 -9.18
CA ARG A 36 -5.43 -13.12 -7.73
C ARG A 36 -5.60 -14.37 -6.88
N GLU A 37 -6.48 -15.28 -7.28
CA GLU A 37 -6.71 -16.56 -6.59
C GLU A 37 -5.49 -17.48 -6.69
N ASN A 38 -4.79 -17.47 -7.83
CA ASN A 38 -3.61 -18.30 -8.08
C ASN A 38 -2.29 -17.69 -7.60
N ARG A 39 -2.30 -16.56 -6.88
CA ARG A 39 -1.05 -16.01 -6.36
C ARG A 39 -0.49 -16.98 -5.32
N PRO A 40 0.80 -17.38 -5.45
CA PRO A 40 1.42 -18.17 -4.40
C PRO A 40 1.41 -17.33 -3.13
N VAL A 41 0.73 -17.84 -2.10
CA VAL A 41 0.81 -17.32 -0.74
C VAL A 41 1.80 -18.21 0.00
N GLU A 42 2.83 -17.62 0.58
CA GLU A 42 3.73 -18.34 1.48
C GLU A 42 2.92 -18.83 2.68
N ALA A 43 2.97 -20.12 2.96
CA ALA A 43 2.30 -20.69 4.12
C ALA A 43 2.97 -20.15 5.40
N ALA A 44 2.19 -19.51 6.26
CA ALA A 44 2.69 -18.95 7.51
C ALA A 44 3.06 -20.01 8.57
N GLU A 45 3.04 -21.32 8.23
CA GLU A 45 3.26 -22.43 9.17
C GLU A 45 4.61 -22.37 9.90
N ASN A 46 5.61 -21.67 9.35
CA ASN A 46 6.91 -21.43 9.99
C ASN A 46 7.26 -19.93 10.10
N SER A 47 6.28 -19.03 9.92
CA SER A 47 6.53 -17.62 10.17
C SER A 47 6.75 -17.44 11.67
N PRO A 48 7.90 -16.88 12.11
CA PRO A 48 8.04 -16.50 13.51
C PRO A 48 6.92 -15.53 13.85
N GLU A 49 6.11 -15.86 14.86
CA GLU A 49 5.20 -14.88 15.44
C GLU A 49 6.04 -13.68 15.85
N PRO A 50 5.67 -12.44 15.45
CA PRO A 50 6.36 -11.28 15.94
C PRO A 50 6.24 -11.30 17.45
N ASN A 51 7.39 -11.43 18.13
CA ASN A 51 7.49 -11.18 19.56
C ASN A 51 7.17 -9.70 19.77
N MET A 52 5.87 -9.39 19.85
CA MET A 52 5.38 -8.16 20.44
C MET A 52 5.75 -8.27 21.92
N LYS A 53 7.00 -7.95 22.24
CA LYS A 53 7.40 -7.70 23.63
C LYS A 53 6.39 -6.69 24.15
N GLY A 54 5.57 -7.14 25.09
CA GLY A 54 4.52 -6.32 25.68
C GLY A 54 5.09 -5.00 26.16
N GLU A 55 4.23 -3.99 26.26
CA GLU A 55 4.53 -2.67 26.78
C GLU A 55 5.07 -2.74 28.22
N GLY A 56 6.34 -3.11 28.38
CA GLY A 56 7.11 -2.78 29.56
C GLY A 56 7.30 -1.27 29.62
N GLU A 57 7.62 -0.73 30.79
CA GLU A 57 7.90 0.70 30.90
C GLU A 57 9.12 1.05 30.03
N THR A 58 8.86 1.70 28.90
CA THR A 58 9.92 2.17 28.00
C THR A 58 10.14 3.66 28.21
N ARG A 59 11.41 4.05 28.23
CA ARG A 59 11.80 5.47 28.30
C ARG A 59 12.16 5.97 26.93
N THR A 60 11.60 7.12 26.57
CA THR A 60 11.86 7.76 25.27
C THR A 60 12.86 8.90 25.45
N LYS A 61 13.86 8.98 24.58
CA LYS A 61 14.87 10.03 24.54
C LYS A 61 15.01 10.57 23.12
N THR A 62 15.02 11.90 22.99
CA THR A 62 15.27 12.58 21.71
C THR A 62 16.75 12.92 21.61
N VAL A 63 17.40 12.53 20.51
CA VAL A 63 18.82 12.79 20.25
C VAL A 63 19.03 13.34 18.84
N ILE A 64 20.18 13.98 18.62
CA ILE A 64 20.62 14.43 17.30
C ILE A 64 21.65 13.42 16.80
N ASP A 65 21.38 12.81 15.65
CA ASP A 65 22.23 11.81 15.03
C ASP A 65 23.43 12.45 14.29
N GLU A 66 24.40 11.65 13.84
CA GLU A 66 25.63 12.08 13.15
C GLU A 66 25.36 12.95 11.91
N ASN A 67 24.18 12.78 11.29
CA ASN A 67 23.73 13.57 10.15
C ASN A 67 23.00 14.88 10.54
N ASN A 68 23.13 15.34 11.79
CA ASN A 68 22.43 16.52 12.31
C ASN A 68 20.89 16.40 12.29
N MET A 69 20.37 15.18 12.31
CA MET A 69 18.93 14.90 12.24
C MET A 69 18.39 14.52 13.61
N VAL A 70 17.18 14.99 13.93
CA VAL A 70 16.49 14.63 15.18
C VAL A 70 15.91 13.23 15.05
N VAL A 71 16.27 12.34 15.98
CA VAL A 71 15.77 10.97 16.07
C VAL A 71 15.24 10.67 17.47
N VAL A 72 14.27 9.77 17.55
CA VAL A 72 13.64 9.39 18.81
C VAL A 72 14.01 7.95 19.14
N GLU A 73 14.67 7.75 20.28
CA GLU A 73 15.13 6.45 20.76
C GLU A 73 14.28 5.98 21.94
N LYS A 74 13.93 4.69 21.95
CA LYS A 74 13.19 4.04 23.04
C LYS A 74 14.07 3.00 23.70
N TYR A 75 14.15 3.07 25.02
CA TYR A 75 14.97 2.20 25.87
C TYR A 75 14.09 1.37 26.81
N ASN A 76 14.51 0.16 27.14
CA ASN A 76 13.91 -0.64 28.22
C ASN A 76 14.39 -0.17 29.60
N GLU A 77 13.88 -0.80 30.66
CA GLU A 77 14.26 -0.52 32.05
C GLU A 77 15.74 -0.81 32.32
N GLU A 78 16.32 -1.78 31.61
CA GLU A 78 17.73 -2.14 31.67
C GLU A 78 18.65 -1.12 30.95
N GLY A 79 18.08 -0.17 30.20
CA GLY A 79 18.82 0.86 29.47
C GLY A 79 19.33 0.44 28.08
N GLU A 80 18.87 -0.70 27.57
CA GLU A 80 19.12 -1.18 26.21
C GLU A 80 18.17 -0.49 25.20
N LEU A 81 18.70 -0.17 24.02
CA LEU A 81 17.93 0.44 22.94
C LEU A 81 16.99 -0.61 22.32
N VAL A 82 15.69 -0.38 22.44
CA VAL A 82 14.63 -1.26 21.91
C VAL A 82 14.17 -0.80 20.53
N ASN A 83 14.09 0.52 20.30
CA ASN A 83 13.61 1.06 19.04
C ASN A 83 14.23 2.44 18.73
N LYS A 84 14.45 2.74 17.45
CA LYS A 84 14.93 4.04 16.95
C LYS A 84 14.02 4.51 15.81
N THR A 85 13.25 5.56 16.07
CA THR A 85 12.38 6.20 15.09
C THR A 85 13.21 7.14 14.21
N PRO A 86 13.24 6.92 12.87
CA PRO A 86 14.00 7.75 11.96
C PRO A 86 13.38 9.15 11.79
N PRO A 87 14.16 10.14 11.31
CA PRO A 87 13.65 11.49 11.12
C PRO A 87 12.56 11.52 10.04
N GLY A 88 11.48 12.26 10.29
CA GLY A 88 10.36 12.40 9.35
C GLY A 88 9.39 11.22 9.32
N TYR A 89 9.59 10.20 10.15
CA TYR A 89 8.62 9.13 10.33
C TYR A 89 7.35 9.66 11.02
N VAL A 90 6.21 9.48 10.36
CA VAL A 90 4.88 9.78 10.90
C VAL A 90 4.07 8.48 10.91
N PRO A 91 3.59 8.01 12.08
CA PRO A 91 2.75 6.83 12.15
C PRO A 91 1.46 6.99 11.32
N LEU A 92 1.00 5.91 10.67
CA LEU A 92 -0.25 5.92 9.91
C LEU A 92 -1.47 6.35 10.75
N SER A 93 -1.44 6.11 12.06
CA SER A 93 -2.47 6.55 13.00
C SER A 93 -2.59 8.06 13.14
N GLU A 94 -1.54 8.81 12.80
CA GLU A 94 -1.52 10.28 12.87
C GLU A 94 -1.87 10.94 11.51
N LEU A 95 -2.03 10.15 10.45
CA LEU A 95 -2.37 10.62 9.10
C LEU A 95 -3.87 10.47 8.78
N LEU A 96 -4.64 9.78 9.63
CA LEU A 96 -6.05 9.47 9.46
C LEU A 96 -6.97 10.48 10.17
#